data_AF-A0A1E4FTL5-F1
#
_entry.id   AF-A0A1E4FTL5-F1
#
_cell.length_a   1.000
_cell.length_b   1.000
_cell.length_c   1.000
_cell.angle_alpha   90.00
_cell.angle_beta   90.00
_cell.angle_gamma   90.00
#
_symmetry.space_group_name_H-M   'P 1'
#
loop_
_entity.id
_entity.type
_entity.pdbx_description
1 polymer ?
#
loop_
_entity_poly.entity_id
_entity_poly.type
_entity_poly.pdbx_seq_one_letter_code
_entity_poly.pdbx_strand_id
1 'polypeptide(L)'
;MEALMKRVFGHFLLTIFLASAVPVPAGEQPSFVEQRRCWLGSVSYSPGATARAGNAVMVCTADFTWSPTEAWASGCIHAGRFYAPGDLKRDFVQQEEATRCLLDGTWDVLLDERD
;
A
#
# COMPACT_ATOMS: atom_id res chain seq x y z
N MET A 1 5.68 75.11 -2.29
CA MET A 1 6.76 75.81 -3.03
C MET A 1 8.06 75.20 -2.54
N GLU A 2 8.47 74.08 -3.12
CA GLU A 2 9.43 73.97 -4.25
C GLU A 2 10.89 73.95 -3.75
N ALA A 3 11.70 73.10 -4.39
CA ALA A 3 13.15 72.89 -4.23
C ALA A 3 13.57 71.95 -3.05
N LEU A 4 14.48 70.97 -3.19
CA LEU A 4 15.37 70.62 -4.29
C LEU A 4 15.93 69.19 -4.07
N MET A 5 15.93 68.43 -5.15
CA MET A 5 16.54 67.12 -5.34
C MET A 5 18.05 67.10 -5.06
N LYS A 6 18.55 66.08 -4.35
CA LYS A 6 19.96 65.64 -4.44
C LYS A 6 20.05 64.11 -4.40
N ARG A 7 20.24 63.54 -5.59
CA ARG A 7 20.59 62.14 -5.83
C ARG A 7 21.96 61.85 -5.23
N VAL A 8 22.09 60.78 -4.47
CA VAL A 8 23.38 60.11 -4.22
C VAL A 8 23.20 58.62 -4.49
N PHE A 9 23.78 58.21 -5.60
CA PHE A 9 23.99 56.83 -6.02
C PHE A 9 24.87 56.12 -4.98
N GLY A 10 24.43 54.98 -4.44
CA GLY A 10 25.16 54.27 -3.39
C GLY A 10 24.96 52.76 -3.45
N HIS A 11 25.64 52.13 -4.41
CA HIS A 11 26.07 50.73 -4.45
C HIS A 11 25.19 49.67 -3.75
N PHE A 12 24.26 49.09 -4.51
CA PHE A 12 23.64 47.81 -4.16
C PHE A 12 24.69 46.70 -4.34
N LEU A 13 25.40 46.35 -3.27
CA LEU A 13 26.32 45.22 -3.24
C LEU A 13 25.51 43.91 -3.41
N LEU A 14 25.48 43.40 -4.64
CA LEU A 14 24.99 42.07 -4.94
C LEU A 14 26.05 41.05 -4.51
N THR A 15 25.91 40.50 -3.30
CA THR A 15 26.70 39.36 -2.83
C THR A 15 26.26 38.10 -3.59
N ILE A 16 27.03 37.74 -4.61
CA ILE A 16 26.91 36.45 -5.29
C ILE A 16 27.47 35.38 -4.34
N PHE A 17 26.59 34.57 -3.74
CA PHE A 17 26.99 33.32 -3.10
C PHE A 17 27.42 32.34 -4.20
N LEU A 18 28.74 32.15 -4.39
CA LEU A 18 29.24 31.01 -5.15
C LEU A 18 28.95 29.74 -4.35
N ALA A 19 27.97 28.95 -4.81
CA ALA A 19 27.77 27.59 -4.32
C ALA A 19 28.95 26.73 -4.78
N SER A 20 29.89 26.45 -3.88
CA SER A 20 30.90 25.42 -4.12
C SER A 20 30.20 24.06 -4.11
N ALA A 21 30.11 23.41 -5.27
CA ALA A 21 29.66 22.03 -5.37
C ALA A 21 30.69 21.15 -4.64
N VAL A 22 30.34 20.69 -3.44
CA VAL A 22 31.14 19.70 -2.71
C VAL A 22 30.87 18.35 -3.37
N PRO A 23 31.87 17.63 -3.91
CA PRO A 23 31.65 16.32 -4.47
C PRO A 23 31.24 15.35 -3.35
N VAL A 24 30.02 14.83 -3.43
CA VAL A 24 29.55 13.77 -2.54
C VAL A 24 30.18 12.46 -3.04
N PRO A 25 30.90 11.69 -2.20
CA PRO A 25 31.36 10.37 -2.59
C PRO A 25 30.15 9.49 -2.91
N ALA A 26 30.22 8.73 -4.00
CA ALA A 26 29.20 7.76 -4.36
C ALA A 26 29.06 6.74 -3.22
N GLY A 27 28.09 6.94 -2.34
CA GLY A 27 27.73 5.95 -1.34
C GLY A 27 27.12 4.75 -2.06
N GLU A 28 27.56 3.55 -1.68
CA GLU A 28 26.95 2.30 -2.11
C GLU A 28 25.46 2.36 -1.79
N GLN A 29 24.61 2.51 -2.81
CA GLN A 29 23.17 2.42 -2.62
C GLN A 29 22.87 1.02 -2.11
N PRO A 30 22.15 0.86 -0.98
CA PRO A 30 21.76 -0.46 -0.52
C PRO A 30 20.99 -1.12 -1.66
N SER A 31 21.49 -2.25 -2.15
CA SER A 31 20.79 -3.04 -3.15
C SER A 31 19.47 -3.47 -2.54
N PHE A 32 18.37 -2.92 -3.05
CA PHE A 32 17.05 -3.42 -2.74
C PHE A 32 16.98 -4.83 -3.31
N VAL A 33 17.05 -5.84 -2.45
CA VAL A 33 16.68 -7.19 -2.84
C VAL A 33 15.19 -7.16 -3.10
N GLU A 34 14.80 -7.15 -4.37
CA GLU A 34 13.41 -7.26 -4.77
C GLU A 34 12.88 -8.59 -4.24
N GLN A 35 12.14 -8.55 -3.13
CA GLN A 35 11.51 -9.73 -2.57
C GLN A 35 10.44 -10.20 -3.54
N ARG A 36 10.73 -11.27 -4.28
CA ARG A 36 9.73 -11.91 -5.14
C ARG A 36 8.59 -12.45 -4.28
N ARG A 37 7.37 -12.03 -4.60
CA ARG A 37 6.11 -12.37 -3.93
C ARG A 37 5.01 -12.41 -4.97
N CYS A 38 3.96 -13.18 -4.72
CA CYS A 38 2.71 -12.98 -5.45
C CYS A 38 1.96 -11.81 -4.81
N TRP A 39 1.46 -10.90 -5.64
CA TRP A 39 0.71 -9.72 -5.17
C TRP A 39 -0.76 -9.83 -5.55
N LEU A 40 -1.64 -9.50 -4.60
CA LEU A 40 -3.06 -9.30 -4.84
C LEU A 40 -3.45 -7.94 -4.26
N GLY A 41 -3.57 -6.94 -5.12
CA GLY A 41 -3.67 -5.54 -4.69
C GLY A 41 -2.41 -5.13 -3.92
N SER A 42 -2.58 -4.62 -2.69
CA SER A 42 -1.49 -4.20 -1.80
C SER A 42 -1.01 -5.30 -0.83
N VAL A 43 -1.48 -6.54 -0.98
CA VAL A 43 -1.12 -7.65 -0.09
C VAL A 43 -0.18 -8.61 -0.83
N SER A 44 0.93 -8.98 -0.16
CA SER A 44 1.91 -9.94 -0.68
C SER A 44 1.73 -11.33 -0.09
N TYR A 45 2.00 -12.35 -0.91
CA TYR A 45 1.89 -13.76 -0.55
C TYR A 45 3.19 -14.50 -0.86
N SER A 46 3.53 -15.44 0.02
CA SER A 46 4.62 -16.40 -0.20
C SER A 46 4.13 -17.57 -1.05
N PRO A 47 5.04 -18.29 -1.74
CA PRO A 47 4.71 -19.54 -2.41
C PRO A 47 3.95 -20.51 -1.50
N GLY A 48 2.95 -21.19 -2.06
CA GLY A 48 2.04 -22.11 -1.37
C GLY A 48 0.79 -21.46 -0.76
N ALA A 49 0.80 -20.15 -0.54
CA ALA A 49 -0.38 -19.47 -0.02
C ALA A 49 -1.52 -19.45 -1.05
N THR A 50 -2.75 -19.60 -0.56
CA THR A 50 -3.96 -19.56 -1.39
C THR A 50 -4.81 -18.34 -1.06
N ALA A 51 -5.34 -17.68 -2.09
CA ALA A 51 -6.20 -16.52 -1.93
C ALA A 51 -7.27 -16.51 -3.02
N ARG A 52 -8.46 -16.01 -2.68
CA ARG A 52 -9.49 -15.76 -3.69
C ARG A 52 -9.12 -14.52 -4.50
N ALA A 53 -9.06 -14.66 -5.82
CA ALA A 53 -8.87 -13.56 -6.75
C ALA A 53 -10.00 -13.61 -7.79
N GLY A 54 -10.94 -12.66 -7.70
CA GLY A 54 -12.14 -12.68 -8.52
C GLY A 54 -13.03 -13.89 -8.20
N ASN A 55 -13.31 -14.71 -9.21
CA ASN A 55 -14.21 -15.87 -9.12
C ASN A 55 -13.51 -17.20 -8.82
N ALA A 56 -12.19 -17.22 -8.64
CA ALA A 56 -11.41 -18.44 -8.40
C ALA A 56 -10.53 -18.33 -7.16
N VAL A 57 -10.16 -19.47 -6.59
CA VAL A 57 -9.05 -19.58 -5.64
C VAL A 57 -7.77 -19.79 -6.43
N MET A 58 -6.76 -18.99 -6.09
CA MET A 58 -5.45 -19.03 -6.71
C MET A 58 -4.41 -19.46 -5.68
N VAL A 59 -3.40 -20.20 -6.12
CA VAL A 59 -2.19 -20.52 -5.35
C VAL A 59 -1.01 -19.72 -5.86
N CYS A 60 -0.20 -19.17 -4.95
CA CYS A 60 1.09 -18.58 -5.29
C CYS A 60 2.08 -19.71 -5.57
N THR A 61 2.55 -19.85 -6.80
CA THR A 61 3.49 -20.92 -7.19
C THR A 61 4.91 -20.62 -6.66
N ALA A 62 5.80 -21.61 -6.74
CA ALA A 62 7.22 -21.43 -6.42
C ALA A 62 7.91 -20.37 -7.31
N ASP A 63 7.37 -20.11 -8.50
CA ASP A 63 7.86 -19.11 -9.45
C ASP A 63 7.25 -17.72 -9.23
N PHE A 64 6.53 -17.53 -8.12
CA PHE A 64 5.87 -16.27 -7.74
C PHE A 64 4.81 -15.81 -8.75
N THR A 65 4.11 -16.77 -9.36
CA THR A 65 2.96 -16.53 -10.24
C THR A 65 1.68 -17.07 -9.61
N TRP A 66 0.53 -16.55 -10.04
CA TRP A 66 -0.77 -17.08 -9.63
C TRP A 66 -1.22 -18.21 -10.57
N SER A 67 -1.65 -19.33 -10.00
CA SER A 67 -2.31 -20.42 -10.74
C SER A 67 -3.64 -20.76 -10.09
N PRO A 68 -4.71 -21.06 -10.85
CA PRO A 68 -5.95 -21.59 -10.29
C PRO A 68 -5.72 -22.87 -9.50
N THR A 69 -6.54 -23.11 -8.48
CA THR A 69 -6.51 -24.32 -7.66
C THR A 69 -7.90 -24.68 -7.15
N GLU A 70 -8.12 -25.96 -6.90
CA GLU A 70 -9.32 -26.50 -6.22
C GLU A 70 -9.15 -26.55 -4.69
N ALA A 71 -7.99 -26.14 -4.17
CA ALA A 71 -7.77 -26.03 -2.73
C ALA A 71 -8.61 -24.88 -2.13
N TRP A 72 -8.85 -24.97 -0.82
CA TRP A 72 -9.49 -23.87 -0.09
C TRP A 72 -8.61 -22.62 -0.06
N ALA A 73 -9.26 -21.46 0.03
CA ALA A 73 -8.55 -20.21 0.28
C ALA A 73 -7.97 -20.22 1.70
N SER A 74 -6.81 -19.59 1.88
CA SER A 74 -6.20 -19.49 3.20
C SER A 74 -7.04 -18.61 4.14
N GLY A 75 -7.87 -17.74 3.57
CA GLY A 75 -8.78 -16.85 4.28
C GLY A 75 -9.30 -15.74 3.38
N CYS A 76 -9.87 -14.71 3.98
CA CYS A 76 -10.45 -13.57 3.31
C CYS A 76 -9.61 -12.32 3.55
N ILE A 77 -9.52 -11.44 2.55
CA ILE A 77 -8.89 -10.13 2.69
C ILE A 77 -9.97 -9.05 2.71
N HIS A 78 -9.85 -8.12 3.65
CA HIS A 78 -10.65 -6.90 3.67
C HIS A 78 -9.83 -5.74 4.22
N ALA A 79 -9.84 -4.60 3.51
CA ALA A 79 -9.08 -3.40 3.88
C ALA A 79 -7.59 -3.69 4.23
N GLY A 80 -6.95 -4.56 3.45
CA GLY A 80 -5.54 -4.95 3.66
C GLY A 80 -5.28 -5.87 4.86
N ARG A 81 -6.32 -6.33 5.57
CA ARG A 81 -6.23 -7.26 6.69
C ARG A 81 -6.66 -8.65 6.27
N PHE A 82 -6.02 -9.65 6.88
CA PHE A 82 -6.35 -11.07 6.71
C PHE A 82 -7.29 -11.56 7.81
N TYR A 83 -8.20 -12.44 7.42
CA TYR A 83 -9.18 -13.11 8.27
C TYR A 83 -9.17 -14.61 7.94
N ALA A 84 -8.99 -15.46 8.94
CA ALA A 84 -9.05 -16.90 8.76
C ALA A 84 -10.51 -17.33 8.47
N PRO A 85 -10.73 -18.48 7.82
CA PRO A 85 -12.07 -19.04 7.67
C PRO A 85 -12.76 -19.17 9.03
N GLY A 86 -14.00 -18.67 9.11
CA GLY A 86 -14.78 -18.58 10.33
C GLY A 86 -14.66 -17.26 11.09
N ASP A 87 -13.61 -16.45 10.82
CA ASP A 87 -13.47 -15.13 11.42
C ASP A 87 -14.61 -14.20 11.00
N LEU A 88 -14.98 -13.31 11.91
CA LEU A 88 -15.97 -12.27 11.69
C LEU A 88 -15.28 -10.92 11.46
N LYS A 89 -15.79 -10.16 10.51
CA LYS A 89 -15.59 -8.70 10.48
C LYS A 89 -16.93 -8.02 10.70
N ARG A 90 -16.92 -6.90 11.43
CA ARG A 90 -18.04 -5.96 11.46
C ARG A 90 -17.60 -4.71 10.72
N ASP A 91 -18.36 -4.33 9.71
CA ASP A 91 -18.19 -3.03 9.06
C ASP A 91 -19.06 -2.01 9.80
N PHE A 92 -18.41 -1.09 10.52
CA PHE A 92 -19.11 -0.07 11.30
C PHE A 92 -19.74 1.03 10.42
N VAL A 93 -19.43 1.06 9.12
CA VAL A 93 -20.02 2.03 8.17
C VAL A 93 -21.45 1.63 7.76
N GLN A 94 -21.78 0.35 7.83
CA GLN A 94 -23.07 -0.18 7.34
C GLN A 94 -24.03 -0.63 8.45
N GLN A 95 -23.72 -0.33 9.72
CA GLN A 95 -24.55 -0.71 10.89
C GLN A 95 -24.98 -2.19 10.90
N GLU A 96 -24.08 -3.02 11.46
CA GLU A 96 -24.39 -4.27 12.18
C GLU A 96 -24.46 -5.60 11.44
N GLU A 97 -24.16 -5.68 10.14
CA GLU A 97 -23.99 -7.01 9.52
C GLU A 97 -22.57 -7.54 9.79
N ALA A 98 -22.46 -8.44 10.77
CA ALA A 98 -21.24 -9.22 10.92
C ALA A 98 -21.13 -10.14 9.70
N THR A 99 -20.02 -10.09 8.96
CA THR A 99 -19.80 -11.03 7.86
C THR A 99 -18.77 -12.07 8.26
N ARG A 100 -19.01 -13.34 7.90
CA ARG A 100 -18.12 -14.47 8.16
C ARG A 100 -17.26 -14.76 6.95
N CYS A 101 -15.98 -15.02 7.17
CA CYS A 101 -15.11 -15.53 6.12
C CYS A 101 -15.39 -17.02 5.84
N LEU A 102 -15.64 -17.38 4.59
CA LEU A 102 -15.85 -18.76 4.15
C LEU A 102 -14.56 -19.42 3.66
N LEU A 103 -14.56 -20.76 3.56
CA LEU A 103 -13.41 -21.56 3.12
C LEU A 103 -12.99 -21.28 1.67
N ASP A 104 -13.89 -20.76 0.85
CA ASP A 104 -13.60 -20.39 -0.54
C ASP A 104 -13.08 -18.93 -0.66
N GLY A 105 -12.88 -18.24 0.48
CA GLY A 105 -12.41 -16.86 0.54
C GLY A 105 -13.47 -15.81 0.26
N THR A 106 -14.76 -16.17 0.26
CA THR A 106 -15.88 -15.22 0.18
C THR A 106 -16.37 -14.79 1.56
N TRP A 107 -17.18 -13.73 1.58
CA TRP A 107 -17.83 -13.21 2.78
C TRP A 107 -19.31 -13.59 2.76
N ASP A 108 -19.76 -14.22 3.84
CA ASP A 108 -21.16 -14.51 4.09
C ASP A 108 -21.74 -13.48 5.06
N VAL A 109 -22.88 -12.90 4.72
CA VAL A 109 -23.55 -11.88 5.54
C VAL A 109 -24.36 -12.59 6.63
N LEU A 110 -24.00 -12.38 7.89
CA LEU A 110 -24.82 -12.85 9.01
C LEU A 110 -25.89 -11.79 9.28
N LEU A 111 -27.13 -12.12 8.93
CA LEU A 111 -28.28 -11.35 9.38
C LEU A 111 -28.42 -11.56 10.89
N ASP A 112 -28.52 -10.46 11.64
CA ASP A 112 -28.85 -10.50 13.07
C ASP A 112 -30.32 -10.93 13.18
N GLU A 113 -30.56 -12.23 13.43
CA GLU A 113 -31.90 -12.74 13.82
C GLU A 113 -32.22 -12.25 15.23
N ARG A 114 -32.48 -10.95 15.36
CA ARG A 114 -33.00 -10.35 16.58
C ARG A 114 -34.53 -10.32 16.49
N ASP A 115 -35.14 -11.47 16.77
CA ASP A 115 -36.56 -11.60 17.16
C ASP A 115 -36.81 -10.96 18.55
#